data_AF-A0A517MM23-F1
#
_entry.id   AF-A0A517MM23-F1
#
_cell.length_a   1.000
_cell.length_b   1.000
_cell.length_c   1.000
_cell.angle_alpha   90.00
_cell.angle_beta   90.00
_cell.angle_gamma   90.00
#
_symmetry.space_group_name_H-M   'P 1'
#
loop_
_entity.id
_entity.type
_entity.pdbx_description
1 polymer ?
#
loop_
_entity_poly.entity_id
_entity_poly.type
_entity_poly.pdbx_seq_one_letter_code
_entity_poly.pdbx_strand_id
1 'polypeptide(L)'
;MSKSPETNDVREQYASVARSQLSNDSNAVRSIAKAFGYSEEDIQSLPTQANMGVSCGNPLALAGVREGEVIVDLGCGGGMDVFLAARKVGDQGKVIGIDMTEEMLARAQAGATQLGLTNVEFHQATIDQLPLEDNSVDCVISNCVINLVPDKGAVFREIMRVLKPGGRVAISDIGLKQPLPEAIKESFEAYVGCISGAILMDAYRQQLEEAGFDAVTVTDTGADLNAYAHAADGGDCCGSPDSCSSDNSLHDGLANVMKSFDANQFAASVRVHATKAGGAPAAATLQPSQSARRVVEIYDRAMCCSTGVCGPQVDPELPKFAADLDWLKEQGHDVSRFNLAQNPAEFAKQPIVNQMLAEQGVDCLPLVIVDGVIVSRSEYPSRENLALWTGTPLKTKSALPMADGGCCGGSGCC
;
A
#
# COMPACT_ATOMS: atom_id res chain seq x y z
N MET A 1 0.44 -0.34 32.15
CA MET A 1 -0.61 -0.63 31.16
C MET A 1 -1.05 0.72 30.61
N SER A 2 -0.40 1.17 29.54
CA SER A 2 -0.83 2.37 28.80
C SER A 2 -2.23 2.09 28.25
N LYS A 3 -3.18 2.99 28.49
CA LYS A 3 -4.55 2.88 27.97
C LYS A 3 -4.49 3.31 26.49
N SER A 4 -4.79 2.40 25.57
CA SER A 4 -5.12 2.79 24.20
C SER A 4 -6.24 3.84 24.24
N PRO A 5 -6.19 4.89 23.41
CA PRO A 5 -7.27 5.86 23.33
C PRO A 5 -8.61 5.17 23.06
N GLU A 6 -9.70 5.67 23.64
CA GLU A 6 -11.01 5.08 23.39
C GLU A 6 -11.42 5.35 21.94
N THR A 7 -12.03 4.39 21.26
CA THR A 7 -12.47 4.51 19.86
C THR A 7 -13.32 5.78 19.61
N ASN A 8 -14.05 6.25 20.64
CA ASN A 8 -14.83 7.48 20.58
C ASN A 8 -13.97 8.75 20.45
N ASP A 9 -12.79 8.79 21.07
CA ASP A 9 -11.89 9.95 21.00
C ASP A 9 -11.31 10.10 19.59
N VAL A 10 -10.93 8.97 18.98
CA VAL A 10 -10.48 8.92 17.57
C VAL A 10 -11.61 9.37 16.65
N ARG A 11 -12.81 8.81 16.85
CA ARG A 11 -14.00 9.16 16.06
C ARG A 11 -14.27 10.66 16.10
N GLU A 12 -14.23 11.29 17.28
CA GLU A 12 -14.49 12.72 17.43
C GLU A 12 -13.44 13.59 16.71
N GLN A 13 -12.16 13.18 16.75
CA GLN A 13 -11.10 13.89 16.02
C GLN A 13 -11.32 13.85 14.51
N TYR A 14 -11.61 12.67 13.94
CA TYR A 14 -11.90 12.56 12.51
C TYR A 14 -13.21 13.26 12.12
N ALA A 15 -14.23 13.22 12.98
CA ALA A 15 -15.44 14.01 12.79
C ALA A 15 -15.14 15.53 12.77
N SER A 16 -14.20 15.99 13.60
CA SER A 16 -13.73 17.39 13.57
C SER A 16 -13.03 17.74 12.26
N VAL A 17 -12.16 16.86 11.74
CA VAL A 17 -11.53 17.03 10.41
C VAL A 17 -12.60 17.10 9.32
N ALA A 18 -13.63 16.24 9.39
CA ALA A 18 -14.78 16.26 8.49
C ALA A 18 -15.67 17.50 8.63
N ARG A 19 -15.52 18.30 9.69
CA ARG A 19 -16.20 19.59 9.85
C ARG A 19 -15.29 20.78 9.50
N SER A 20 -13.99 20.55 9.36
CA SER A 20 -13.01 21.55 8.97
C SER A 20 -13.13 21.96 7.50
N GLN A 21 -12.46 23.05 7.12
CA GLN A 21 -12.36 23.52 5.73
C GLN A 21 -11.22 22.84 4.94
N LEU A 22 -10.56 21.82 5.50
CA LEU A 22 -9.54 21.07 4.77
C LEU A 22 -10.16 20.38 3.55
N SER A 23 -9.54 20.60 2.40
CA SER A 23 -10.07 20.20 1.10
C SER A 23 -8.95 20.06 0.08
N ASN A 24 -9.28 19.44 -1.05
CA ASN A 24 -8.41 19.31 -2.22
C ASN A 24 -7.95 20.65 -2.82
N ASP A 25 -8.56 21.78 -2.46
CA ASP A 25 -8.17 23.10 -2.97
C ASP A 25 -6.89 23.61 -2.28
N SER A 26 -6.52 23.04 -1.12
CA SER A 26 -5.29 23.39 -0.41
C SER A 26 -4.05 22.79 -1.07
N ASN A 27 -3.06 23.63 -1.36
CA ASN A 27 -1.76 23.19 -1.86
C ASN A 27 -1.06 22.19 -0.92
N ALA A 28 -1.26 22.32 0.39
CA ALA A 28 -0.71 21.40 1.39
C ALA A 28 -1.40 20.01 1.32
N VAL A 29 -2.72 19.98 1.11
CA VAL A 29 -3.47 18.72 0.98
C VAL A 29 -3.08 17.98 -0.31
N ARG A 30 -2.89 18.72 -1.40
CA ARG A 30 -2.44 18.14 -2.69
C ARG A 30 -0.99 17.67 -2.65
N SER A 31 -0.10 18.38 -1.98
CA SER A 31 1.31 17.96 -1.86
C SER A 31 1.45 16.66 -1.07
N ILE A 32 0.66 16.48 -0.02
CA ILE A 32 0.57 15.22 0.74
C ILE A 32 0.13 14.08 -0.17
N ALA A 33 -0.98 14.23 -0.90
CA ALA A 33 -1.46 13.18 -1.81
C ALA A 33 -0.42 12.79 -2.88
N LYS A 34 0.28 13.77 -3.46
CA LYS A 34 1.36 13.49 -4.43
C LYS A 34 2.53 12.74 -3.82
N ALA A 35 2.97 13.15 -2.62
CA ALA A 35 4.07 12.50 -1.91
C ALA A 35 3.77 11.01 -1.66
N PHE A 36 2.49 10.66 -1.53
CA PHE A 36 2.01 9.30 -1.28
C PHE A 36 1.52 8.54 -2.53
N GLY A 37 1.80 9.07 -3.73
CA GLY A 37 1.68 8.31 -4.97
C GLY A 37 0.37 8.47 -5.73
N TYR A 38 -0.42 9.52 -5.45
CA TYR A 38 -1.55 9.90 -6.30
C TYR A 38 -1.09 10.78 -7.47
N SER A 39 -1.62 10.52 -8.67
CA SER A 39 -1.31 11.35 -9.83
C SER A 39 -2.03 12.71 -9.75
N GLU A 40 -1.52 13.69 -10.48
CA GLU A 40 -2.18 15.00 -10.62
C GLU A 40 -3.58 14.87 -11.22
N GLU A 41 -3.75 13.97 -12.17
CA GLU A 41 -5.03 13.67 -12.81
C GLU A 41 -6.04 13.09 -11.81
N ASP A 42 -5.61 12.11 -11.00
CA ASP A 42 -6.44 11.54 -9.93
C ASP A 42 -6.93 12.64 -8.99
N ILE A 43 -6.02 13.50 -8.52
CA ILE A 43 -6.34 14.58 -7.58
C ILE A 43 -7.34 15.57 -8.20
N GLN A 44 -7.15 15.97 -9.46
CA GLN A 44 -8.05 16.90 -10.15
C GLN A 44 -9.43 16.31 -10.45
N SER A 45 -9.51 14.98 -10.56
CA SER A 45 -10.76 14.28 -10.86
C SER A 45 -11.72 14.19 -9.66
N LEU A 46 -11.22 14.49 -8.46
CA LEU A 46 -11.92 14.34 -7.19
C LEU A 46 -12.70 15.61 -6.81
N PRO A 47 -13.88 15.47 -6.17
CA PRO A 47 -14.56 16.59 -5.52
C PRO A 47 -13.66 17.26 -4.50
N THR A 48 -13.78 18.58 -4.37
CA THR A 48 -13.01 19.39 -3.40
C THR A 48 -13.04 18.80 -1.98
N GLN A 49 -14.16 18.25 -1.53
CA GLN A 49 -14.29 17.75 -0.15
C GLN A 49 -13.88 16.28 0.05
N ALA A 50 -13.42 15.59 -1.00
CA ALA A 50 -13.10 14.16 -0.94
C ALA A 50 -11.74 13.88 -0.26
N ASN A 51 -10.79 14.81 -0.36
CA ASN A 51 -9.45 14.69 0.21
C ASN A 51 -9.23 15.75 1.28
N MET A 52 -8.74 15.32 2.44
CA MET A 52 -8.46 16.16 3.60
C MET A 52 -6.99 16.08 4.05
N GLY A 53 -6.12 15.44 3.27
CA GLY A 53 -4.68 15.40 3.56
C GLY A 53 -4.26 14.45 4.69
N VAL A 54 -5.09 13.45 4.99
CA VAL A 54 -4.86 12.45 6.05
C VAL A 54 -4.41 11.08 5.53
N SER A 55 -4.13 10.98 4.23
CA SER A 55 -3.65 9.75 3.58
C SER A 55 -2.14 9.57 3.75
N CYS A 56 -1.66 8.31 3.76
CA CYS A 56 -0.25 7.94 3.88
C CYS A 56 0.26 6.98 2.77
N GLY A 57 -0.55 6.76 1.73
CA GLY A 57 -0.19 5.95 0.57
C GLY A 57 -1.32 5.83 -0.45
N ASN A 58 -1.08 5.16 -1.57
CA ASN A 58 -2.06 4.88 -2.61
C ASN A 58 -2.29 3.35 -2.71
N PRO A 59 -3.27 2.78 -1.99
CA PRO A 59 -3.50 1.33 -2.01
C PRO A 59 -3.98 0.82 -3.37
N LEU A 60 -4.61 1.68 -4.19
CA LEU A 60 -5.09 1.29 -5.52
C LEU A 60 -3.97 0.96 -6.50
N ALA A 61 -2.78 1.52 -6.31
CA ALA A 61 -1.60 1.19 -7.12
C ALA A 61 -1.14 -0.27 -6.91
N LEU A 62 -1.44 -0.84 -5.74
CA LEU A 62 -1.10 -2.21 -5.36
C LEU A 62 -2.24 -3.19 -5.60
N ALA A 63 -3.46 -2.69 -5.51
CA ALA A 63 -4.65 -3.51 -5.52
C ALA A 63 -4.88 -4.22 -6.86
N GLY A 64 -4.27 -3.82 -7.97
CA GLY A 64 -4.46 -4.50 -9.27
C GLY A 64 -5.93 -4.62 -9.68
N VAL A 65 -6.72 -3.59 -9.39
CA VAL A 65 -8.18 -3.51 -9.60
C VAL A 65 -8.56 -3.86 -11.03
N ARG A 66 -9.62 -4.67 -11.18
CA ARG A 66 -10.14 -5.12 -12.48
C ARG A 66 -11.59 -4.67 -12.69
N GLU A 67 -11.97 -4.55 -13.95
CA GLU A 67 -13.36 -4.28 -14.33
C GLU A 67 -14.29 -5.38 -13.80
N GLY A 68 -15.45 -4.98 -13.28
CA GLY A 68 -16.45 -5.89 -12.73
C GLY A 68 -16.20 -6.38 -11.30
N GLU A 69 -15.08 -6.01 -10.66
CA GLU A 69 -14.79 -6.42 -9.28
C GLU A 69 -15.65 -5.68 -8.25
N VAL A 70 -15.91 -6.36 -7.13
CA VAL A 70 -16.43 -5.76 -5.90
C VAL A 70 -15.26 -5.41 -5.00
N ILE A 71 -15.11 -4.12 -4.71
CA ILE A 71 -14.02 -3.55 -3.89
C ILE A 71 -14.59 -2.99 -2.60
N VAL A 72 -13.92 -3.22 -1.47
CA VAL A 72 -14.23 -2.56 -0.19
C VAL A 72 -13.07 -1.65 0.20
N ASP A 73 -13.37 -0.40 0.56
CA ASP A 73 -12.43 0.56 1.13
C ASP A 73 -12.69 0.74 2.63
N LEU A 74 -11.72 0.36 3.45
CA LEU A 74 -11.80 0.44 4.90
C LEU A 74 -11.24 1.78 5.40
N GLY A 75 -12.09 2.54 6.10
CA GLY A 75 -11.78 3.90 6.53
C GLY A 75 -11.87 4.89 5.37
N CYS A 76 -12.96 4.82 4.59
CA CYS A 76 -13.04 5.51 3.29
C CYS A 76 -13.04 7.05 3.40
N GLY A 77 -13.30 7.60 4.58
CA GLY A 77 -13.33 9.04 4.81
C GLY A 77 -14.27 9.76 3.83
N GLY A 78 -13.79 10.83 3.22
CA GLY A 78 -14.51 11.59 2.19
C GLY A 78 -14.69 10.88 0.84
N GLY A 79 -14.26 9.61 0.72
CA GLY A 79 -14.50 8.77 -0.44
C GLY A 79 -13.45 8.85 -1.55
N MET A 80 -12.28 9.44 -1.30
CA MET A 80 -11.22 9.62 -2.32
C MET A 80 -10.86 8.31 -3.03
N ASP A 81 -10.47 7.28 -2.28
CA ASP A 81 -10.07 5.98 -2.84
C ASP A 81 -11.28 5.24 -3.44
N VAL A 82 -12.47 5.39 -2.84
CA VAL A 82 -13.74 4.87 -3.41
C VAL A 82 -14.00 5.41 -4.80
N PHE A 83 -13.86 6.72 -5.01
CA PHE A 83 -14.15 7.35 -6.31
C PHE A 83 -13.16 6.93 -7.39
N LEU A 84 -11.87 6.81 -7.05
CA LEU A 84 -10.85 6.35 -7.97
C LEU A 84 -11.04 4.87 -8.32
N ALA A 85 -11.39 4.04 -7.34
CA ALA A 85 -11.72 2.63 -7.57
C ALA A 85 -12.98 2.47 -8.45
N ALA A 86 -14.01 3.27 -8.21
CA ALA A 86 -15.30 3.18 -8.91
C ALA A 86 -15.16 3.36 -10.42
N ARG A 87 -14.25 4.24 -10.85
CA ARG A 87 -13.92 4.41 -12.26
C ARG A 87 -13.18 3.21 -12.86
N LYS A 88 -12.28 2.59 -12.08
CA LYS A 88 -11.47 1.44 -12.52
C LYS A 88 -12.28 0.16 -12.66
N VAL A 89 -13.24 -0.07 -11.76
CA VAL A 89 -14.09 -1.27 -11.83
C VAL A 89 -15.20 -1.16 -12.87
N GLY A 90 -15.49 0.05 -13.36
CA GLY A 90 -16.51 0.31 -14.38
C GLY A 90 -17.94 0.02 -13.91
N ASP A 91 -18.89 0.13 -14.84
CA ASP A 91 -20.34 0.06 -14.55
C ASP A 91 -20.82 -1.32 -14.07
N GLN A 92 -20.04 -2.37 -14.34
CA GLN A 92 -20.34 -3.74 -13.89
C GLN A 92 -19.74 -4.06 -12.53
N GLY A 93 -18.80 -3.24 -12.06
CA GLY A 93 -18.18 -3.39 -10.75
C GLY A 93 -18.93 -2.64 -9.66
N LYS A 94 -18.44 -2.75 -8.43
CA LYS A 94 -19.01 -2.06 -7.28
C LYS A 94 -17.93 -1.69 -6.28
N VAL A 95 -18.04 -0.51 -5.67
CA VAL A 95 -17.14 -0.09 -4.59
C VAL A 95 -17.92 0.26 -3.34
N ILE A 96 -17.46 -0.23 -2.21
CA ILE A 96 -18.12 -0.15 -0.92
C ILE A 96 -17.20 0.61 0.03
N GLY A 97 -17.58 1.80 0.47
CA GLY A 97 -16.85 2.55 1.50
C GLY A 97 -17.36 2.21 2.90
N ILE A 98 -16.46 1.91 3.83
CA ILE A 98 -16.76 1.70 5.25
C ILE A 98 -16.10 2.81 6.06
N ASP A 99 -16.88 3.54 6.87
CA ASP A 99 -16.36 4.52 7.82
C ASP A 99 -17.20 4.53 9.10
N MET A 100 -16.60 4.89 10.23
CA MET A 100 -17.31 4.95 11.52
C MET A 100 -17.99 6.30 11.77
N THR A 101 -17.65 7.34 10.98
CA THR A 101 -18.10 8.72 11.18
C THR A 101 -19.19 9.13 10.19
N GLU A 102 -20.31 9.64 10.69
CA GLU A 102 -21.44 10.06 9.85
C GLU A 102 -21.07 11.25 8.96
N GLU A 103 -20.23 12.15 9.46
CA GLU A 103 -19.79 13.34 8.73
C GLU A 103 -18.93 13.01 7.50
N MET A 104 -18.04 12.01 7.61
CA MET A 104 -17.26 11.55 6.46
C MET A 104 -18.15 10.89 5.42
N LEU A 105 -19.07 10.02 5.85
CA LEU A 105 -20.00 9.36 4.94
C LEU A 105 -20.93 10.36 4.24
N ALA A 106 -21.38 11.40 4.93
CA ALA A 106 -22.16 12.48 4.33
C ALA A 106 -21.36 13.19 3.21
N ARG A 107 -20.07 13.46 3.44
CA ARG A 107 -19.18 14.04 2.40
C ARG A 107 -18.98 13.07 1.23
N ALA A 108 -18.72 11.79 1.51
CA ALA A 108 -18.51 10.78 0.49
C ALA A 108 -19.76 10.59 -0.39
N GLN A 109 -20.95 10.57 0.22
CA GLN A 109 -22.21 10.47 -0.50
C GLN A 109 -22.48 11.70 -1.38
N ALA A 110 -22.17 12.91 -0.88
CA ALA A 110 -22.28 14.13 -1.66
C ALA A 110 -21.30 14.14 -2.84
N GLY A 111 -20.05 13.70 -2.62
CA GLY A 111 -19.03 13.57 -3.65
C GLY A 111 -19.41 12.56 -4.74
N ALA A 112 -19.93 11.39 -4.36
CA ALA A 112 -20.44 10.39 -5.30
C ALA A 112 -21.57 10.95 -6.19
N THR A 113 -22.50 11.69 -5.57
CA THR A 113 -23.61 12.35 -6.27
C THR A 113 -23.10 13.39 -7.26
N GLN A 114 -22.13 14.22 -6.86
CA GLN A 114 -21.52 15.24 -7.72
C GLN A 114 -20.80 14.63 -8.93
N LEU A 115 -20.15 13.48 -8.74
CA LEU A 115 -19.47 12.74 -9.81
C LEU A 115 -20.42 11.90 -10.66
N GLY A 116 -21.69 11.75 -10.27
CA GLY A 116 -22.65 10.89 -10.95
C GLY A 116 -22.33 9.40 -10.84
N LEU A 117 -21.61 8.98 -9.80
CA LEU A 117 -21.26 7.58 -9.58
C LEU A 117 -22.48 6.80 -9.07
N THR A 118 -22.83 5.73 -9.77
CA THR A 118 -23.98 4.86 -9.43
C THR A 118 -23.56 3.50 -8.90
N ASN A 119 -22.28 3.16 -9.01
CA ASN A 119 -21.67 1.88 -8.62
C ASN A 119 -20.95 1.95 -7.26
N VAL A 120 -21.34 2.89 -6.39
CA VAL A 120 -20.75 3.07 -5.05
C VAL A 120 -21.81 2.96 -3.96
N GLU A 121 -21.42 2.41 -2.81
CA GLU A 121 -22.23 2.41 -1.58
C GLU A 121 -21.36 2.74 -0.36
N PHE A 122 -22.00 3.24 0.68
CA PHE A 122 -21.34 3.68 1.90
C PHE A 122 -22.07 3.11 3.12
N HIS A 123 -21.33 2.50 4.04
CA HIS A 123 -21.88 1.95 5.29
C HIS A 123 -21.19 2.50 6.52
N GLN A 124 -22.01 2.88 7.50
CA GLN A 124 -21.52 3.26 8.82
C GLN A 124 -21.23 2.02 9.66
N ALA A 125 -19.96 1.73 9.87
CA ALA A 125 -19.51 0.61 10.70
C ALA A 125 -18.05 0.80 11.13
N THR A 126 -17.64 0.04 12.14
CA THR A 126 -16.21 -0.11 12.46
C THR A 126 -15.59 -1.20 11.58
N ILE A 127 -14.30 -1.07 11.26
CA ILE A 127 -13.64 -1.95 10.30
C ILE A 127 -13.32 -3.36 10.86
N ASP A 128 -13.49 -3.55 12.17
CA ASP A 128 -13.41 -4.82 12.89
C ASP A 128 -14.77 -5.55 12.98
N GLN A 129 -15.84 -4.98 12.44
CA GLN A 129 -17.15 -5.62 12.31
C GLN A 129 -17.88 -5.13 11.05
N LEU A 130 -17.58 -5.76 9.91
CA LEU A 130 -18.07 -5.32 8.62
C LEU A 130 -19.53 -5.75 8.39
N PRO A 131 -20.42 -4.85 7.94
CA PRO A 131 -21.82 -5.16 7.65
C PRO A 131 -21.97 -5.84 6.28
N LEU A 132 -21.07 -6.77 5.96
CA LEU A 132 -20.95 -7.44 4.67
C LEU A 132 -21.02 -8.95 4.84
N GLU A 133 -21.53 -9.63 3.81
CA GLU A 133 -21.62 -11.10 3.79
C GLU A 133 -20.24 -11.76 3.61
N ASP A 134 -20.11 -12.99 4.07
CA ASP A 134 -18.93 -13.81 3.85
C ASP A 134 -18.68 -14.01 2.35
N ASN A 135 -17.42 -14.01 1.92
CA ASN A 135 -17.03 -14.29 0.54
C ASN A 135 -17.78 -13.45 -0.52
N SER A 136 -18.01 -12.17 -0.24
CA SER A 136 -18.75 -11.25 -1.10
C SER A 136 -17.86 -10.27 -1.88
N VAL A 137 -16.58 -10.14 -1.51
CA VAL A 137 -15.67 -9.09 -1.98
C VAL A 137 -14.49 -9.66 -2.74
N ASP A 138 -14.10 -9.06 -3.87
CA ASP A 138 -12.93 -9.48 -4.66
C ASP A 138 -11.63 -8.87 -4.14
N CYS A 139 -11.68 -7.61 -3.71
CA CYS A 139 -10.53 -6.93 -3.13
C CYS A 139 -10.90 -5.97 -1.99
N VAL A 140 -10.10 -5.99 -0.93
CA VAL A 140 -10.17 -5.01 0.15
C VAL A 140 -8.98 -4.06 0.04
N ILE A 141 -9.23 -2.76 0.11
CA ILE A 141 -8.23 -1.72 0.21
C ILE A 141 -8.35 -0.97 1.54
N SER A 142 -7.25 -0.39 2.00
CA SER A 142 -7.25 0.47 3.18
C SER A 142 -6.07 1.43 3.15
N ASN A 143 -6.27 2.62 3.71
CA ASN A 143 -5.28 3.69 3.75
C ASN A 143 -5.22 4.31 5.15
N CYS A 144 -4.17 4.00 5.92
CA CYS A 144 -3.90 4.60 7.23
C CYS A 144 -5.05 4.59 8.24
N VAL A 145 -5.78 3.47 8.40
CA VAL A 145 -6.82 3.34 9.44
C VAL A 145 -6.60 2.16 10.39
N ILE A 146 -5.92 1.09 9.96
CA ILE A 146 -5.77 -0.13 10.77
C ILE A 146 -4.95 0.16 12.05
N ASN A 147 -3.99 1.08 11.97
CA ASN A 147 -3.23 1.53 13.15
C ASN A 147 -4.08 2.16 14.24
N LEU A 148 -5.25 2.69 13.91
CA LEU A 148 -6.19 3.32 14.85
C LEU A 148 -7.09 2.30 15.58
N VAL A 149 -7.06 1.04 15.18
CA VAL A 149 -7.89 -0.01 15.76
C VAL A 149 -7.16 -0.71 16.93
N PRO A 150 -7.83 -0.90 18.08
CA PRO A 150 -7.27 -1.63 19.22
C PRO A 150 -6.98 -3.10 18.92
N ASP A 151 -7.95 -3.84 18.36
CA ASP A 151 -7.78 -5.25 17.95
C ASP A 151 -7.59 -5.35 16.43
N LYS A 152 -6.34 -5.18 15.99
CA LYS A 152 -5.95 -5.35 14.58
C LYS A 152 -6.22 -6.76 14.06
N GLY A 153 -6.11 -7.77 14.92
CA GLY A 153 -6.44 -9.15 14.59
C GLY A 153 -7.91 -9.33 14.22
N ALA A 154 -8.83 -8.62 14.88
CA ALA A 154 -10.24 -8.62 14.51
C ALA A 154 -10.47 -8.05 13.11
N VAL A 155 -9.79 -6.96 12.77
CA VAL A 155 -9.83 -6.38 11.41
C VAL A 155 -9.35 -7.39 10.38
N PHE A 156 -8.20 -8.02 10.57
CA PHE A 156 -7.70 -9.02 9.60
C PHE A 156 -8.62 -10.23 9.45
N ARG A 157 -9.26 -10.69 10.54
CA ARG A 157 -10.28 -11.76 10.48
C ARG A 157 -11.51 -11.32 9.68
N GLU A 158 -11.99 -10.09 9.85
CA GLU A 158 -13.11 -9.56 9.06
C GLU A 158 -12.76 -9.42 7.58
N ILE A 159 -11.58 -8.90 7.25
CA ILE A 159 -11.09 -8.83 5.87
C ILE A 159 -11.07 -10.25 5.26
N MET A 160 -10.51 -11.23 5.99
CA MET A 160 -10.47 -12.61 5.54
C MET A 160 -11.88 -13.21 5.37
N ARG A 161 -12.83 -12.86 6.23
CA ARG A 161 -14.23 -13.33 6.16
C ARG A 161 -14.93 -12.84 4.89
N VAL A 162 -14.87 -11.54 4.62
CA VAL A 162 -15.61 -10.92 3.49
C VAL A 162 -14.99 -11.20 2.13
N LEU A 163 -13.67 -11.44 2.07
CA LEU A 163 -13.00 -11.77 0.81
C LEU A 163 -13.50 -13.11 0.25
N LYS A 164 -13.77 -13.14 -1.05
CA LYS A 164 -13.98 -14.38 -1.82
C LYS A 164 -12.71 -15.25 -1.77
N PRO A 165 -12.83 -16.57 -1.95
CA PRO A 165 -11.67 -17.41 -2.25
C PRO A 165 -10.90 -16.85 -3.47
N GLY A 166 -9.58 -16.66 -3.33
CA GLY A 166 -8.75 -16.01 -4.36
C GLY A 166 -8.82 -14.48 -4.35
N GLY A 167 -9.62 -13.88 -3.48
CA GLY A 167 -9.64 -12.44 -3.23
C GLY A 167 -8.36 -11.96 -2.54
N ARG A 168 -8.15 -10.64 -2.53
CA ARG A 168 -6.89 -10.05 -2.07
C ARG A 168 -7.09 -8.78 -1.25
N VAL A 169 -6.11 -8.47 -0.42
CA VAL A 169 -6.07 -7.23 0.34
C VAL A 169 -4.84 -6.42 -0.06
N ALA A 170 -5.02 -5.11 -0.20
CA ALA A 170 -3.95 -4.15 -0.50
C ALA A 170 -4.07 -2.94 0.43
N ILE A 171 -3.13 -2.80 1.36
CA ILE A 171 -3.16 -1.77 2.39
C ILE A 171 -1.95 -0.86 2.23
N SER A 172 -2.17 0.45 2.37
CA SER A 172 -1.12 1.42 2.67
C SER A 172 -1.26 1.86 4.12
N ASP A 173 -0.21 1.69 4.92
CA ASP A 173 -0.26 1.99 6.36
C ASP A 173 1.12 2.41 6.88
N ILE A 174 1.22 2.71 8.18
CA ILE A 174 2.51 2.90 8.86
C ILE A 174 2.94 1.61 9.54
N GLY A 175 4.16 1.16 9.28
CA GLY A 175 4.77 -0.01 9.93
C GLY A 175 6.03 0.38 10.70
N LEU A 176 6.22 -0.20 11.88
CA LEU A 176 7.41 0.06 12.70
C LEU A 176 8.59 -0.81 12.25
N LYS A 177 9.75 -0.18 12.06
CA LYS A 177 11.07 -0.81 11.88
C LYS A 177 11.61 -1.31 13.22
N GLN A 178 11.32 -0.58 14.30
CA GLN A 178 11.75 -0.87 15.66
C GLN A 178 10.78 -0.27 16.68
N PRO A 179 10.80 -0.73 17.95
CA PRO A 179 9.90 -0.21 18.98
C PRO A 179 10.05 1.30 19.19
N LEU A 180 8.91 1.99 19.28
CA LEU A 180 8.88 3.43 19.58
C LEU A 180 9.35 3.76 21.01
N PRO A 181 9.91 4.97 21.24
CA PRO A 181 10.12 5.49 22.58
C PRO A 181 8.78 5.64 23.35
N GLU A 182 8.81 5.46 24.67
CA GLU A 182 7.59 5.45 25.50
C GLU A 182 6.80 6.76 25.39
N ALA A 183 7.50 7.90 25.34
CA ALA A 183 6.88 9.21 25.17
C ALA A 183 6.05 9.34 23.88
N ILE A 184 6.44 8.64 22.81
CA ILE A 184 5.70 8.64 21.54
C ILE A 184 4.55 7.63 21.59
N LYS A 185 4.75 6.47 22.22
CA LYS A 185 3.69 5.46 22.40
C LYS A 185 2.49 5.98 23.17
N GLU A 186 2.73 6.84 24.17
CA GLU A 186 1.67 7.42 25.00
C GLU A 186 1.07 8.72 24.43
N SER A 187 1.59 9.23 23.31
CA SER A 187 1.03 10.43 22.66
C SER A 187 -0.24 10.10 21.89
N PHE A 188 -1.30 10.84 22.23
CA PHE A 188 -2.58 10.78 21.53
C PHE A 188 -2.48 11.38 20.13
N GLU A 189 -1.73 12.45 19.95
CA GLU A 189 -1.49 13.09 18.65
C GLU A 189 -0.75 12.13 17.70
N ALA A 190 0.26 11.42 18.21
CA ALA A 190 0.94 10.37 17.46
C ALA A 190 0.01 9.18 17.13
N TYR A 191 -0.98 8.92 17.99
CA TYR A 191 -1.96 7.85 17.77
C TYR A 191 -2.88 8.20 16.62
N VAL A 192 -3.49 9.39 16.65
CA VAL A 192 -4.36 9.85 15.56
C VAL A 192 -3.57 10.04 14.26
N GLY A 193 -2.28 10.40 14.33
CA GLY A 193 -1.36 10.38 13.19
C GLY A 193 -0.95 8.99 12.69
N CYS A 194 -1.55 7.91 13.19
CA CYS A 194 -1.26 6.51 12.82
C CYS A 194 0.14 6.00 13.17
N ILE A 195 0.93 6.74 13.97
CA ILE A 195 2.30 6.37 14.34
C ILE A 195 2.33 5.52 15.61
N SER A 196 1.75 6.00 16.72
CA SER A 196 1.89 5.29 18.00
C SER A 196 1.08 3.99 18.06
N GLY A 197 0.01 3.91 17.26
CA GLY A 197 -0.78 2.69 17.05
C GLY A 197 -0.16 1.69 16.08
N ALA A 198 0.94 2.05 15.40
CA ALA A 198 1.63 1.17 14.46
C ALA A 198 2.28 -0.03 15.16
N ILE A 199 2.35 -1.15 14.45
CA ILE A 199 3.00 -2.37 14.90
C ILE A 199 4.26 -2.64 14.09
N LEU A 200 5.16 -3.48 14.62
CA LEU A 200 6.34 -3.93 13.88
C LEU A 200 5.93 -4.58 12.56
N MET A 201 6.67 -4.32 11.48
CA MET A 201 6.38 -4.89 10.16
C MET A 201 6.29 -6.43 10.20
N ASP A 202 7.13 -7.07 11.01
CA ASP A 202 7.08 -8.52 11.20
C ASP A 202 5.83 -8.98 11.97
N ALA A 203 5.38 -8.21 12.96
CA ALA A 203 4.13 -8.49 13.68
C ALA A 203 2.92 -8.27 12.76
N TYR A 204 2.96 -7.29 11.87
CA TYR A 204 1.94 -7.05 10.85
C TYR A 204 1.80 -8.27 9.94
N ARG A 205 2.93 -8.78 9.43
CA ARG A 205 2.98 -10.00 8.63
C ARG A 205 2.41 -11.20 9.38
N GLN A 206 2.87 -11.42 10.61
CA GLN A 206 2.45 -12.54 11.44
C GLN A 206 0.93 -12.51 11.71
N GLN A 207 0.34 -11.34 12.00
CA GLN A 207 -1.09 -11.26 12.27
C GLN A 207 -1.94 -11.56 11.02
N LEU A 208 -1.48 -11.20 9.82
CA LEU A 208 -2.13 -11.59 8.57
C LEU A 208 -2.03 -13.11 8.34
N GLU A 209 -0.87 -13.70 8.57
CA GLU A 209 -0.68 -15.16 8.48
C GLU A 209 -1.58 -15.90 9.49
N GLU A 210 -1.67 -15.42 10.73
CA GLU A 210 -2.54 -15.97 11.78
C GLU A 210 -4.03 -15.83 11.44
N ALA A 211 -4.43 -14.78 10.72
CA ALA A 211 -5.78 -14.62 10.19
C ALA A 211 -6.09 -15.57 9.03
N GLY A 212 -5.08 -16.25 8.47
CA GLY A 212 -5.21 -17.25 7.42
C GLY A 212 -4.92 -16.75 6.01
N PHE A 213 -4.25 -15.60 5.87
CA PHE A 213 -3.81 -15.11 4.56
C PHE A 213 -2.58 -15.85 4.03
N ASP A 214 -2.57 -16.08 2.72
CA ASP A 214 -1.43 -16.55 1.95
C ASP A 214 -0.70 -15.39 1.27
N ALA A 215 0.55 -15.64 0.85
CA ALA A 215 1.35 -14.70 0.07
C ALA A 215 1.45 -13.29 0.70
N VAL A 216 1.61 -13.25 2.02
CA VAL A 216 1.71 -12.00 2.78
C VAL A 216 3.02 -11.29 2.47
N THR A 217 2.93 -10.03 2.07
CA THR A 217 4.06 -9.12 1.84
C THR A 217 3.83 -7.83 2.60
N VAL A 218 4.90 -7.33 3.23
CA VAL A 218 4.93 -6.06 3.96
C VAL A 218 6.23 -5.37 3.56
N THR A 219 6.13 -4.33 2.75
CA THR A 219 7.28 -3.70 2.07
C THR A 219 7.37 -2.23 2.45
N ASP A 220 8.55 -1.80 2.90
CA ASP A 220 8.86 -0.38 3.09
C ASP A 220 8.87 0.34 1.72
N THR A 221 8.15 1.45 1.62
CA THR A 221 8.09 2.26 0.40
C THR A 221 9.29 3.16 0.18
N GLY A 222 10.08 3.42 1.23
CA GLY A 222 11.08 4.48 1.23
C GLY A 222 10.49 5.90 1.20
N ALA A 223 9.17 6.06 1.34
CA ALA A 223 8.54 7.38 1.40
C ALA A 223 8.94 8.13 2.67
N ASP A 224 9.16 9.44 2.54
CA ASP A 224 9.54 10.29 3.66
C ASP A 224 8.32 10.61 4.55
N LEU A 225 8.27 10.00 5.73
CA LEU A 225 7.20 10.25 6.71
C LEU A 225 7.26 11.65 7.32
N ASN A 226 8.37 12.37 7.19
CA ASN A 226 8.47 13.75 7.66
C ASN A 226 7.73 14.75 6.75
N ALA A 227 7.13 14.30 5.64
CA ALA A 227 6.27 15.12 4.80
C ALA A 227 5.16 15.85 5.58
N TYR A 228 4.61 15.24 6.64
CA TYR A 228 3.62 15.89 7.51
C TYR A 228 4.20 17.07 8.31
N ALA A 229 5.49 17.02 8.68
CA ALA A 229 6.16 18.13 9.36
C ALA A 229 6.37 19.32 8.40
N HIS A 230 6.64 19.04 7.12
CA HIS A 230 6.84 20.06 6.10
C HIS A 230 5.54 20.70 5.59
N ALA A 231 4.43 19.96 5.60
CA ALA A 231 3.12 20.50 5.24
C ALA A 231 2.59 21.53 6.25
N ALA A 232 2.96 21.41 7.53
CA ALA A 232 2.60 22.36 8.59
C ALA A 232 3.32 23.73 8.45
N ASP A 233 4.48 23.77 7.80
CA ASP A 233 5.25 25.02 7.60
C ASP A 233 4.78 25.79 6.34
N GLY A 234 3.85 25.23 5.55
CA GLY A 234 3.34 25.79 4.29
C GLY A 234 1.97 26.49 4.39
N GLY A 235 1.50 26.82 5.59
CA GLY A 235 0.26 27.56 5.80
C GLY A 235 0.36 28.98 5.24
N ASP A 236 -0.26 29.21 4.08
CA ASP A 236 -0.44 30.54 3.49
C ASP A 236 -1.46 31.34 4.31
N CYS A 237 -1.02 31.87 5.45
CA CYS A 237 -1.76 32.82 6.27
C CYS A 237 -1.45 34.26 5.83
N CYS A 238 -1.72 34.59 4.56
CA CYS A 238 -1.68 35.97 4.10
C CYS A 238 -3.08 36.61 4.22
N GLY A 239 -3.47 37.05 5.44
CA GLY A 239 -4.67 37.89 5.62
C GLY A 239 -5.13 38.15 7.05
N SER A 240 -4.71 39.28 7.61
CA SER A 240 -5.21 40.01 8.81
C SER A 240 -5.12 39.35 10.21
N PRO A 241 -4.80 40.11 11.28
CA PRO A 241 -4.46 39.55 12.60
C PRO A 241 -5.65 39.04 13.44
N ASP A 242 -6.89 39.27 12.98
CA ASP A 242 -8.10 39.13 13.81
C ASP A 242 -9.02 37.96 13.42
N SER A 243 -8.61 37.05 12.52
CA SER A 243 -9.45 35.88 12.13
C SER A 243 -8.85 34.51 12.46
N CYS A 244 -7.76 34.42 13.22
CA CYS A 244 -7.22 33.13 13.67
C CYS A 244 -7.90 32.66 14.96
N SER A 245 -9.15 32.23 14.83
CA SER A 245 -9.77 31.32 15.79
C SER A 245 -10.46 30.19 15.02
N SER A 246 -9.65 29.25 14.55
CA SER A 246 -10.12 27.96 14.05
C SER A 246 -9.12 26.88 14.47
N ASP A 247 -9.55 26.02 15.38
CA ASP A 247 -8.85 24.85 15.90
C ASP A 247 -8.32 23.95 14.78
N ASN A 248 -7.06 24.10 14.39
CA ASN A 248 -6.33 23.14 13.53
C ASN A 248 -5.48 22.18 14.40
N SER A 249 -6.08 21.65 15.47
CA SER A 249 -5.38 20.95 16.54
C SER A 249 -4.64 19.67 16.10
N LEU A 250 -5.09 18.99 15.03
CA LEU A 250 -4.54 17.70 14.64
C LEU A 250 -3.19 17.80 13.90
N HIS A 251 -3.12 18.61 12.84
CA HIS A 251 -1.89 18.79 12.06
C HIS A 251 -0.80 19.48 12.90
N ASP A 252 -1.19 20.46 13.73
CA ASP A 252 -0.25 21.17 14.60
C ASP A 252 0.28 20.26 15.73
N GLY A 253 -0.59 19.44 16.32
CA GLY A 253 -0.21 18.46 17.34
C GLY A 253 0.75 17.41 16.79
N LEU A 254 0.43 16.81 15.64
CA LEU A 254 1.30 15.84 14.98
C LEU A 254 2.62 16.47 14.54
N ALA A 255 2.62 17.67 13.97
CA ALA A 255 3.84 18.36 13.57
C ALA A 255 4.78 18.62 14.76
N ASN A 256 4.25 18.94 15.94
CA ASN A 256 5.06 19.10 17.15
C ASN A 256 5.70 17.80 17.62
N VAL A 257 4.96 16.68 17.56
CA VAL A 257 5.52 15.34 17.85
C VAL A 257 6.64 15.03 16.86
N MET A 258 6.41 15.24 15.56
CA MET A 258 7.35 14.97 14.48
C MET A 258 8.60 15.87 14.51
N LYS A 259 8.51 17.08 15.10
CA LYS A 259 9.68 17.95 15.34
C LYS A 259 10.59 17.43 16.47
N SER A 260 10.06 16.64 17.39
CA SER A 260 10.80 16.08 18.53
C SER A 260 11.40 14.70 18.26
N PHE A 261 11.07 14.09 17.12
CA PHE A 261 11.32 12.67 16.84
C PHE A 261 11.42 12.43 15.33
N ASP A 262 12.51 11.80 14.88
CA ASP A 262 12.63 11.39 13.48
C ASP A 262 11.83 10.11 13.22
N ALA A 263 10.65 10.26 12.61
CA ALA A 263 9.76 9.13 12.35
C ALA A 263 10.38 8.09 11.41
N ASN A 264 11.20 8.50 10.44
CA ASN A 264 11.80 7.58 9.48
C ASN A 264 12.81 6.60 10.12
N GLN A 265 13.35 6.94 11.29
CA GLN A 265 14.22 6.06 12.07
C GLN A 265 13.45 4.87 12.67
N PHE A 266 12.16 5.04 12.96
CA PHE A 266 11.37 4.04 13.70
C PHE A 266 10.24 3.45 12.90
N ALA A 267 9.75 4.16 11.89
CA ALA A 267 8.58 3.82 11.11
C ALA A 267 8.85 3.99 9.61
N ALA A 268 7.99 3.36 8.81
CA ALA A 268 7.94 3.52 7.36
C ALA A 268 6.47 3.54 6.91
N SER A 269 6.20 4.23 5.80
CA SER A 269 5.01 3.95 5.02
C SER A 269 5.22 2.58 4.37
N VAL A 270 4.30 1.66 4.63
CA VAL A 270 4.38 0.28 4.17
C VAL A 270 3.27 -0.03 3.18
N ARG A 271 3.63 -0.84 2.18
CA ARG A 271 2.68 -1.51 1.29
C ARG A 271 2.49 -2.92 1.79
N VAL A 272 1.25 -3.28 2.07
CA VAL A 272 0.90 -4.61 2.51
C VAL A 272 -0.01 -5.24 1.47
N HIS A 273 0.35 -6.43 1.02
CA HIS A 273 -0.48 -7.21 0.12
C HIS A 273 -0.55 -8.65 0.58
N ALA A 274 -1.75 -9.23 0.56
CA ALA A 274 -1.97 -10.62 0.91
C ALA A 274 -3.19 -11.18 0.16
N THR A 275 -3.30 -12.51 0.09
CA THR A 275 -4.36 -13.19 -0.65
C THR A 275 -5.08 -14.20 0.23
N LYS A 276 -6.39 -14.36 0.01
CA LYS A 276 -7.16 -15.45 0.60
C LYS A 276 -6.99 -16.68 -0.28
N ALA A 277 -6.60 -17.80 0.33
CA ALA A 277 -6.48 -19.08 -0.34
C ALA A 277 -7.71 -19.35 -1.24
N GLY A 278 -7.47 -19.67 -2.50
CA GLY A 278 -8.51 -20.12 -3.41
C GLY A 278 -8.99 -21.51 -2.97
N GLY A 279 -10.02 -21.57 -2.12
CA GLY A 279 -10.80 -22.79 -1.94
C GLY A 279 -11.18 -23.32 -3.33
N ALA A 280 -10.84 -24.58 -3.61
CA ALA A 280 -11.01 -25.15 -4.94
C ALA A 280 -12.44 -24.91 -5.46
N PRO A 281 -12.64 -24.41 -6.69
CA PRO A 281 -13.95 -24.41 -7.29
C PRO A 281 -14.43 -25.87 -7.36
N ALA A 282 -15.72 -26.09 -7.12
CA ALA A 282 -16.33 -27.41 -7.30
C ALA A 282 -15.93 -27.97 -8.68
N ALA A 283 -15.07 -28.99 -8.65
CA ALA A 283 -14.65 -29.85 -9.75
C ALA A 283 -14.29 -29.16 -11.08
N ALA A 284 -13.08 -28.59 -11.14
CA ALA A 284 -12.18 -28.91 -12.26
C ALA A 284 -10.92 -29.51 -11.64
N THR A 285 -10.83 -30.84 -11.67
CA THR A 285 -9.70 -31.62 -11.15
C THR A 285 -8.41 -31.23 -11.88
N LEU A 286 -7.70 -30.23 -11.37
CA LEU A 286 -6.27 -30.10 -11.64
C LEU A 286 -5.55 -30.95 -10.60
N GLN A 287 -5.11 -32.11 -11.07
CA GLN A 287 -4.19 -32.97 -10.33
C GLN A 287 -2.90 -32.18 -10.00
N PRO A 288 -2.20 -32.53 -8.91
CA PRO A 288 -0.94 -31.90 -8.55
C PRO A 288 0.12 -32.27 -9.58
N SER A 289 0.35 -31.40 -10.56
CA SER A 289 1.43 -31.56 -11.53
C SER A 289 2.07 -30.22 -11.86
N GLN A 290 3.31 -30.05 -11.37
CA GLN A 290 4.38 -29.17 -11.88
C GLN A 290 4.07 -27.67 -12.05
N SER A 291 4.94 -26.81 -11.49
CA SER A 291 4.96 -25.35 -11.71
C SER A 291 4.66 -25.03 -13.18
N ALA A 292 3.51 -24.40 -13.43
CA ALA A 292 3.13 -24.04 -14.79
C ALA A 292 4.14 -23.01 -15.30
N ARG A 293 4.78 -23.29 -16.45
CA ARG A 293 5.68 -22.36 -17.13
C ARG A 293 4.94 -21.05 -17.38
N ARG A 294 5.50 -19.94 -16.88
CA ARG A 294 4.96 -18.57 -17.01
C ARG A 294 5.75 -17.77 -18.03
N VAL A 295 5.13 -16.78 -18.64
CA VAL A 295 5.80 -15.83 -19.53
C VAL A 295 6.06 -14.54 -18.76
N VAL A 296 7.32 -14.14 -18.68
CA VAL A 296 7.79 -12.95 -17.96
C VAL A 296 8.53 -12.06 -18.95
N GLU A 297 8.03 -10.85 -19.14
CA GLU A 297 8.61 -9.87 -20.06
C GLU A 297 9.04 -8.63 -19.29
N ILE A 298 10.27 -8.19 -19.55
CA ILE A 298 10.86 -7.01 -18.92
C ILE A 298 11.16 -5.99 -20.01
N TYR A 299 10.67 -4.78 -19.83
CA TYR A 299 10.87 -3.66 -20.73
C TYR A 299 11.67 -2.58 -20.00
N ASP A 300 12.96 -2.51 -20.28
CA ASP A 300 13.93 -1.63 -19.62
C ASP A 300 13.95 -0.23 -20.23
N ARG A 301 14.39 0.74 -19.42
CA ARG A 301 14.82 2.06 -19.90
C ARG A 301 15.92 1.94 -20.96
N ALA A 302 16.11 3.02 -21.72
CA ALA A 302 17.25 3.13 -22.63
C ALA A 302 18.56 3.07 -21.84
N MET A 303 19.33 2.00 -22.02
CA MET A 303 20.60 1.76 -21.33
C MET A 303 21.64 1.16 -22.29
N CYS A 304 22.92 1.31 -21.97
CA CYS A 304 24.01 0.75 -22.79
C CYS A 304 24.07 -0.79 -22.70
N CYS A 305 23.71 -1.39 -21.56
CA CYS A 305 23.61 -2.85 -21.35
C CYS A 305 22.69 -3.18 -20.17
N SER A 306 22.05 -4.35 -20.23
CA SER A 306 21.09 -4.83 -19.23
C SER A 306 21.70 -5.18 -17.86
N THR A 307 23.03 -5.30 -17.77
CA THR A 307 23.73 -5.54 -16.50
C THR A 307 24.15 -4.27 -15.79
N GLY A 308 24.04 -3.08 -16.42
CA GLY A 308 24.46 -1.82 -15.80
C GLY A 308 25.98 -1.64 -15.61
N VAL A 309 26.80 -2.59 -16.08
CA VAL A 309 28.27 -2.56 -15.90
C VAL A 309 28.95 -1.63 -16.90
N CYS A 310 28.28 -1.31 -18.01
CA CYS A 310 28.80 -0.45 -19.06
C CYS A 310 28.26 0.98 -18.86
N GLY A 311 29.08 1.85 -18.27
CA GLY A 311 28.73 3.25 -18.01
C GLY A 311 29.74 3.93 -17.09
N PRO A 312 29.66 5.27 -16.94
CA PRO A 312 30.55 6.01 -16.04
C PRO A 312 30.30 5.70 -14.55
N GLN A 313 29.13 5.13 -14.21
CA GLN A 313 28.76 4.63 -12.89
C GLN A 313 28.04 3.28 -13.06
N VAL A 314 28.40 2.31 -12.22
CA VAL A 314 27.80 0.97 -12.21
C VAL A 314 26.60 0.98 -11.28
N ASP A 315 25.43 0.62 -11.80
CA ASP A 315 24.21 0.42 -11.01
C ASP A 315 24.28 -0.97 -10.33
N PRO A 316 24.25 -1.06 -8.98
CA PRO A 316 24.33 -2.33 -8.27
C PRO A 316 23.05 -3.18 -8.37
N GLU A 317 21.90 -2.59 -8.74
CA GLU A 317 20.62 -3.30 -8.82
C GLU A 317 20.51 -4.12 -10.11
N LEU A 318 21.04 -3.61 -11.23
CA LEU A 318 20.95 -4.26 -12.54
C LEU A 318 21.65 -5.64 -12.62
N PRO A 319 22.86 -5.84 -12.05
CA PRO A 319 23.48 -7.17 -11.97
C PRO A 319 22.70 -8.15 -11.10
N LYS A 320 22.16 -7.69 -9.97
CA LYS A 320 21.37 -8.51 -9.06
C LYS A 320 20.08 -8.96 -9.75
N PHE A 321 19.39 -8.02 -10.37
CA PHE A 321 18.17 -8.28 -11.11
C PHE A 321 18.42 -9.22 -12.30
N ALA A 322 19.52 -9.04 -13.05
CA ALA A 322 19.90 -9.97 -14.10
C ALA A 322 20.09 -11.41 -13.56
N ALA A 323 20.75 -11.56 -12.41
CA ALA A 323 20.91 -12.87 -11.76
C ALA A 323 19.58 -13.46 -11.28
N ASP A 324 18.62 -12.62 -10.86
CA ASP A 324 17.28 -13.07 -10.46
C ASP A 324 16.45 -13.53 -11.68
N LEU A 325 16.59 -12.89 -12.83
CA LEU A 325 15.94 -13.33 -14.07
C LEU A 325 16.53 -14.63 -14.62
N ASP A 326 17.85 -14.81 -14.52
CA ASP A 326 18.49 -16.07 -14.91
C ASP A 326 18.09 -17.21 -13.96
N TRP A 327 18.01 -16.94 -12.66
CA TRP A 327 17.42 -17.86 -11.70
C TRP A 327 15.99 -18.25 -12.10
N LEU A 328 15.16 -17.30 -12.53
CA LEU A 328 13.78 -17.56 -12.93
C LEU A 328 13.67 -18.43 -14.19
N LYS A 329 14.60 -18.26 -15.15
CA LYS A 329 14.74 -19.16 -16.31
C LYS A 329 15.12 -20.58 -15.88
N GLU A 330 16.02 -20.73 -14.90
CA GLU A 330 16.39 -22.03 -14.35
C GLU A 330 15.20 -22.75 -13.68
N GLN A 331 14.21 -22.00 -13.18
CA GLN A 331 12.96 -22.57 -12.63
C GLN A 331 11.95 -22.97 -13.72
N GLY A 332 12.27 -22.75 -15.00
CA GLY A 332 11.49 -23.23 -16.14
C GLY A 332 10.51 -22.20 -16.73
N HIS A 333 10.59 -20.93 -16.32
CA HIS A 333 9.77 -19.85 -16.88
C HIS A 333 10.38 -19.30 -18.18
N ASP A 334 9.53 -18.76 -19.05
CA ASP A 334 9.94 -18.05 -20.26
C ASP A 334 10.21 -16.58 -19.90
N VAL A 335 11.48 -16.17 -19.89
CA VAL A 335 11.86 -14.83 -19.44
C VAL A 335 12.52 -14.08 -20.59
N SER A 336 11.85 -13.02 -21.05
CA SER A 336 12.32 -12.12 -22.09
C SER A 336 12.61 -10.73 -21.52
N ARG A 337 13.71 -10.12 -21.93
CA ARG A 337 14.12 -8.79 -21.47
C ARG A 337 14.52 -7.94 -22.67
N PHE A 338 13.89 -6.77 -22.80
CA PHE A 338 14.02 -5.86 -23.93
C PHE A 338 14.52 -4.51 -23.44
N ASN A 339 15.48 -3.93 -24.15
CA ASN A 339 16.05 -2.62 -23.85
C ASN A 339 15.55 -1.60 -24.87
N LEU A 340 15.02 -0.44 -24.43
CA LEU A 340 14.45 0.55 -25.35
C LEU A 340 15.44 1.06 -26.42
N ALA A 341 16.73 1.17 -26.08
CA ALA A 341 17.76 1.61 -27.02
C ALA A 341 18.12 0.55 -28.07
N GLN A 342 17.98 -0.74 -27.75
CA GLN A 342 18.40 -1.86 -28.60
C GLN A 342 17.22 -2.55 -29.29
N ASN A 343 16.03 -2.51 -28.69
CA ASN A 343 14.84 -3.27 -29.09
C ASN A 343 13.57 -2.39 -29.20
N PRO A 344 13.60 -1.18 -29.79
CA PRO A 344 12.44 -0.28 -29.81
C PRO A 344 11.20 -0.88 -30.49
N ALA A 345 11.39 -1.83 -31.41
CA ALA A 345 10.30 -2.53 -32.08
C ALA A 345 9.46 -3.41 -31.15
N GLU A 346 10.05 -4.00 -30.10
CA GLU A 346 9.30 -4.85 -29.15
C GLU A 346 8.38 -4.03 -28.25
N PHE A 347 8.81 -2.81 -27.86
CA PHE A 347 7.99 -1.87 -27.09
C PHE A 347 6.76 -1.42 -27.89
N ALA A 348 6.90 -1.24 -29.21
CA ALA A 348 5.79 -0.85 -30.08
C ALA A 348 4.80 -2.00 -30.34
N LYS A 349 5.26 -3.26 -30.30
CA LYS A 349 4.43 -4.44 -30.55
C LYS A 349 3.50 -4.78 -29.38
N GLN A 350 3.92 -4.50 -28.14
CA GLN A 350 3.15 -4.82 -26.95
C GLN A 350 2.18 -3.65 -26.64
N PRO A 351 0.85 -3.80 -26.83
CA PRO A 351 -0.09 -2.67 -26.76
C PRO A 351 -0.07 -1.98 -25.39
N ILE A 352 0.04 -2.76 -24.32
CA ILE A 352 0.08 -2.27 -22.94
C ILE A 352 1.33 -1.43 -22.68
N VAL A 353 2.50 -1.84 -23.20
CA VAL A 353 3.77 -1.09 -23.03
C VAL A 353 3.73 0.20 -23.85
N ASN A 354 3.24 0.13 -25.09
CA ASN A 354 3.11 1.29 -25.96
C ASN A 354 2.15 2.35 -25.36
N GLN A 355 1.02 1.91 -24.81
CA GLN A 355 0.09 2.78 -24.11
C GLN A 355 0.76 3.46 -22.90
N MET A 356 1.47 2.71 -22.06
CA MET A 356 2.17 3.27 -20.90
C MET A 356 3.25 4.29 -21.30
N LEU A 357 4.00 4.03 -22.37
CA LEU A 357 4.97 5.00 -22.90
C LEU A 357 4.30 6.27 -23.45
N ALA A 358 3.12 6.16 -24.05
CA ALA A 358 2.38 7.31 -24.56
C ALA A 358 1.81 8.18 -23.42
N GLU A 359 1.36 7.56 -22.33
CA GLU A 359 0.74 8.23 -21.19
C GLU A 359 1.77 8.81 -20.21
N GLN A 360 2.82 8.05 -19.89
CA GLN A 360 3.75 8.34 -18.79
C GLN A 360 5.19 8.56 -19.23
N GLY A 361 5.46 8.49 -20.54
CA GLY A 361 6.82 8.61 -21.08
C GLY A 361 7.74 7.49 -20.59
N VAL A 362 9.04 7.75 -20.59
CA VAL A 362 10.06 6.74 -20.24
C VAL A 362 10.15 6.45 -18.73
N ASP A 363 9.48 7.24 -17.89
CA ASP A 363 9.56 7.12 -16.44
C ASP A 363 8.82 5.89 -15.90
N CYS A 364 7.85 5.36 -16.66
CA CYS A 364 7.14 4.12 -16.33
C CYS A 364 8.04 2.87 -16.41
N LEU A 365 9.19 2.96 -17.10
CA LEU A 365 10.15 1.86 -17.22
C LEU A 365 11.05 1.78 -15.97
N PRO A 366 11.54 0.60 -15.56
CA PRO A 366 11.27 -0.71 -16.15
C PRO A 366 9.82 -1.16 -15.92
N LEU A 367 9.22 -1.77 -16.94
CA LEU A 367 7.94 -2.49 -16.80
C LEU A 367 8.22 -3.98 -16.72
N VAL A 368 7.57 -4.65 -15.76
CA VAL A 368 7.60 -6.10 -15.66
C VAL A 368 6.20 -6.63 -15.88
N ILE A 369 6.08 -7.55 -16.83
CA ILE A 369 4.83 -8.15 -17.25
C ILE A 369 4.91 -9.65 -17.00
N VAL A 370 3.90 -10.23 -16.36
CA VAL A 370 3.76 -11.68 -16.17
C VAL A 370 2.44 -12.12 -16.76
N ASP A 371 2.48 -13.07 -17.70
CA ASP A 371 1.33 -13.58 -18.46
C ASP A 371 0.44 -12.46 -19.04
N GLY A 372 1.07 -11.41 -19.58
CA GLY A 372 0.38 -10.25 -20.19
C GLY A 372 -0.12 -9.19 -19.21
N VAL A 373 0.12 -9.33 -17.90
CA VAL A 373 -0.28 -8.36 -16.87
C VAL A 373 0.92 -7.59 -16.34
N ILE A 374 0.85 -6.25 -16.28
CA ILE A 374 1.89 -5.45 -15.61
C ILE A 374 1.85 -5.70 -14.10
N VAL A 375 2.97 -6.15 -13.55
CA VAL A 375 3.16 -6.44 -12.12
C VAL A 375 4.17 -5.52 -11.44
N SER A 376 5.05 -4.85 -12.21
CA SER A 376 5.97 -3.82 -11.70
C SER A 376 6.09 -2.67 -12.69
N ARG A 377 6.30 -1.45 -12.17
CA ARG A 377 6.56 -0.23 -12.94
C ARG A 377 7.63 0.60 -12.25
N SER A 378 8.45 1.30 -13.03
CA SER A 378 9.46 2.26 -12.56
C SER A 378 10.55 1.71 -11.63
N GLU A 379 10.50 0.44 -11.24
CA GLU A 379 11.41 -0.19 -10.30
C GLU A 379 11.64 -1.67 -10.64
N TYR A 380 12.88 -2.13 -10.44
CA TYR A 380 13.27 -3.52 -10.60
C TYR A 380 12.80 -4.35 -9.38
N PRO A 381 11.96 -5.37 -9.59
CA PRO A 381 11.41 -6.16 -8.48
C PRO A 381 12.47 -7.08 -7.88
N SER A 382 12.30 -7.42 -6.60
CA SER A 382 13.15 -8.41 -5.93
C SER A 382 12.86 -9.84 -6.41
N ARG A 383 13.77 -10.77 -6.12
CA ARG A 383 13.58 -12.21 -6.35
C ARG A 383 12.29 -12.73 -5.72
N GLU A 384 11.96 -12.25 -4.53
CA GLU A 384 10.76 -12.65 -3.82
C GLU A 384 9.48 -12.28 -4.60
N ASN A 385 9.44 -11.08 -5.17
CA ASN A 385 8.34 -10.63 -6.02
C ASN A 385 8.24 -11.45 -7.31
N LEU A 386 9.37 -11.70 -7.99
CA LEU A 386 9.41 -12.54 -9.19
C LEU A 386 8.92 -13.97 -8.91
N ALA A 387 9.32 -14.53 -7.77
CA ALA A 387 8.92 -15.86 -7.35
C ALA A 387 7.42 -15.92 -7.07
N LEU A 388 6.88 -14.91 -6.39
CA LEU A 388 5.47 -14.77 -6.11
C LEU A 388 4.63 -14.70 -7.38
N TRP A 389 4.96 -13.79 -8.30
CA TRP A 389 4.17 -13.59 -9.52
C TRP A 389 4.20 -14.79 -10.46
N THR A 390 5.26 -15.60 -10.40
CA THR A 390 5.39 -16.80 -11.23
C THR A 390 4.92 -18.09 -10.56
N GLY A 391 4.61 -18.05 -9.25
CA GLY A 391 4.33 -19.26 -8.45
C GLY A 391 5.58 -20.13 -8.24
N THR A 392 6.77 -19.55 -8.34
CA THR A 392 8.04 -20.23 -8.13
C THR A 392 8.33 -20.40 -6.64
N PRO A 393 8.61 -21.62 -6.15
CA PRO A 393 8.96 -21.82 -4.75
C PRO A 393 10.37 -21.25 -4.44
N LEU A 394 10.45 -20.37 -3.45
CA LEU A 394 11.73 -19.93 -2.89
C LEU A 394 12.26 -21.00 -1.92
N LYS A 395 13.51 -21.42 -2.10
CA LYS A 395 14.19 -22.19 -1.06
C LYS A 395 14.44 -21.27 0.13
N THR A 396 13.67 -21.45 1.20
CA THR A 396 13.99 -20.87 2.51
C THR A 396 15.42 -21.25 2.86
N LYS A 397 16.27 -20.26 3.17
CA LYS A 397 17.57 -20.54 3.75
C LYS A 397 17.30 -21.25 5.08
N SER A 398 17.57 -22.55 5.11
CA SER A 398 17.68 -23.30 6.36
C SER A 398 18.61 -22.51 7.27
N ALA A 399 18.13 -22.19 8.46
CA ALA A 399 18.93 -21.58 9.51
C ALA A 399 20.25 -22.37 9.62
N LEU A 400 21.37 -21.65 9.54
CA LEU A 400 22.68 -22.24 9.82
C LEU A 400 22.61 -22.85 11.23
N PRO A 401 23.12 -24.08 11.43
CA PRO A 401 23.12 -24.69 12.75
C PRO A 401 23.92 -23.78 13.69
N MET A 402 23.25 -23.27 14.74
CA MET A 402 23.94 -22.63 15.84
C MET A 402 24.90 -23.66 16.42
N ALA A 403 26.20 -23.38 16.35
CA ALA A 403 27.17 -24.16 17.07
C ALA A 403 26.86 -24.00 18.57
N ASP A 404 26.47 -25.09 19.21
CA ASP A 404 26.45 -25.20 20.66
C ASP A 404 27.87 -24.94 21.15
N GLY A 405 28.13 -23.70 21.56
CA GLY A 405 29.34 -23.26 22.22
C GLY A 405 29.41 -23.85 23.63
N GLY A 406 29.62 -25.17 23.70
CA GLY A 406 30.07 -25.84 24.91
C GLY A 406 31.49 -25.37 25.24
N CYS A 407 31.57 -24.36 26.09
CA CYS A 407 32.82 -23.91 26.70
C CYS A 407 33.26 -24.99 27.71
N CYS A 408 33.98 -26.01 27.22
CA CYS A 408 34.65 -26.98 28.08
C CYS A 408 35.96 -26.37 28.58
N GLY A 409 35.97 -26.09 29.88
CA GLY A 409 37.21 -25.89 30.64
C GLY A 409 38.09 -27.13 30.57
N GLY A 410 39.38 -26.89 30.36
CA GLY A 410 40.43 -27.90 30.38
C GLY A 410 41.78 -27.22 30.53
N SER A 411 42.15 -26.93 31.77
CA SER A 411 43.52 -26.57 32.14
C SER A 411 44.48 -27.68 31.71
N GLY A 412 45.41 -27.39 30.80
CA GLY A 412 46.49 -28.28 30.40
C GLY A 412 47.56 -27.53 29.62
N CYS A 413 48.74 -27.41 30.21
CA CYS A 413 49.91 -26.69 29.70
C CYS A 413 50.48 -27.28 28.41
N CYS A 414 50.96 -26.41 27.51
CA CYS A 414 52.36 -26.34 27.05
C CYS A 414 52.58 -25.04 26.27
#